data_AF-A0A101X892-F1
#
_entry.id   AF-A0A101X892-F1
#
_cell.length_a   1.000
_cell.length_b   1.000
_cell.length_c   1.000
_cell.angle_alpha   90.00
_cell.angle_beta   90.00
_cell.angle_gamma   90.00
#
_symmetry.space_group_name_H-M   'P 1'
#
loop_
_entity.id
_entity.type
_entity.pdbx_description
1 polymer ?
#
loop_
_entity_poly.entity_id
_entity_poly.type
_entity_poly.pdbx_seq_one_letter_code
_entity_poly.pdbx_strand_id
1 'polypeptide(L)'
;MINMLKALGFREVAVIRKERDEYTYGNYTIYVDKVDGLGDFLEVETLANDQGIVGELVKGIVNFTKRMLNIGEDAIEPKTYLELIMSKVNQD
;
A
#
# COMPACT_ATOMS: atom_id res chain seq x y z
N MET A 1 8.96 -20.88 9.32
CA MET A 1 7.97 -19.79 9.51
C MET A 1 6.54 -20.24 9.23
N ILE A 2 6.15 -20.56 7.98
CA ILE A 2 4.74 -20.93 7.65
C ILE A 2 4.21 -22.09 8.51
N ASN A 3 5.00 -23.14 8.73
CA ASN A 3 4.57 -24.27 9.55
C ASN A 3 4.37 -23.91 11.04
N MET A 4 5.12 -22.93 11.56
CA MET A 4 4.92 -22.45 12.93
C MET A 4 3.61 -21.67 13.05
N LEU A 5 3.30 -20.81 12.08
CA LEU A 5 2.03 -20.09 12.04
C LEU A 5 0.85 -21.07 11.95
N LYS A 6 0.96 -22.10 11.11
CA LYS A 6 -0.06 -23.17 11.04
C LYS A 6 -0.22 -23.91 12.37
N ALA A 7 0.89 -24.21 13.07
CA ALA A 7 0.85 -24.85 14.38
C ALA A 7 0.20 -23.96 15.46
N LEU A 8 0.28 -22.64 15.33
CA LEU A 8 -0.42 -21.67 16.18
C LEU A 8 -1.89 -21.45 15.78
N GLY A 9 -2.41 -22.17 14.77
CA GLY A 9 -3.79 -22.08 14.32
C GLY A 9 -4.05 -21.00 13.26
N PHE A 10 -3.01 -20.32 12.74
CA PHE A 10 -3.19 -19.41 11.61
C PHE A 10 -3.50 -20.19 10.33
N ARG A 11 -4.41 -19.65 9.53
CA ARG A 11 -4.79 -20.17 8.21
C ARG A 11 -4.54 -19.14 7.12
N GLU A 12 -4.21 -19.62 5.93
CA GLU A 12 -4.13 -18.76 4.75
C GLU A 12 -5.53 -18.23 4.41
N VAL A 13 -5.63 -16.92 4.19
CA VAL A 13 -6.90 -16.24 3.86
C VAL A 13 -6.95 -15.81 2.39
N ALA A 14 -5.82 -15.40 1.84
CA ALA A 14 -5.67 -15.05 0.43
C ALA A 14 -4.18 -15.04 0.06
N VAL A 15 -3.89 -15.14 -1.23
CA VAL A 15 -2.56 -14.93 -1.80
C VAL A 15 -2.63 -13.75 -2.77
N ILE A 16 -1.85 -12.71 -2.50
CA ILE A 16 -1.72 -11.54 -3.38
C ILE A 16 -0.44 -11.69 -4.18
N ARG A 17 -0.55 -11.58 -5.52
CA ARG A 17 0.60 -11.60 -6.43
C ARG A 17 0.74 -10.23 -7.07
N LYS A 18 1.97 -9.72 -7.09
CA LYS A 18 2.29 -8.41 -7.65
C LYS A 18 3.74 -8.33 -8.13
N GLU A 19 3.96 -7.47 -9.13
CA GLU A 19 5.27 -6.97 -9.52
C GLU A 19 5.46 -5.58 -8.90
N ARG A 20 6.63 -5.30 -8.31
CA ARG A 20 6.92 -4.05 -7.61
C ARG A 20 8.24 -3.47 -8.09
N ASP A 21 8.19 -2.25 -8.60
CA ASP A 21 9.36 -1.40 -8.77
C ASP A 21 9.50 -0.49 -7.54
N GLU A 22 10.69 -0.48 -6.93
CA GLU A 22 10.98 0.29 -5.73
C GLU A 22 11.94 1.44 -6.03
N TYR A 23 11.61 2.62 -5.52
CA TYR A 23 12.39 3.84 -5.67
C TYR A 23 12.50 4.57 -4.33
N THR A 24 13.58 5.34 -4.17
CA THR A 24 13.76 6.23 -3.03
C THR A 24 13.93 7.66 -3.52
N TYR A 25 13.21 8.60 -2.91
CA TYR A 25 13.36 10.03 -3.20
C TYR A 25 13.28 10.84 -1.92
N GLY A 26 14.41 11.40 -1.49
CA GLY A 26 14.51 12.07 -0.20
C GLY A 26 14.23 11.10 0.95
N ASN A 27 13.22 11.40 1.78
CA ASN A 27 12.74 10.55 2.85
C ASN A 27 11.57 9.62 2.45
N TYR A 28 11.17 9.64 1.17
CA TYR A 28 10.10 8.79 0.68
C TYR A 28 10.63 7.51 0.07
N THR A 29 9.96 6.40 0.39
CA THR A 29 10.01 5.17 -0.39
C THR A 29 8.78 5.12 -1.28
N ILE A 30 8.97 4.85 -2.56
CA ILE A 30 7.92 4.86 -3.57
C ILE A 30 7.88 3.49 -4.21
N TYR A 31 6.70 2.87 -4.25
CA TYR A 31 6.47 1.61 -4.92
C TYR A 31 5.50 1.79 -6.07
N VAL A 32 5.88 1.32 -7.26
CA VAL A 32 4.98 1.17 -8.40
C VAL A 32 4.63 -0.31 -8.49
N ASP A 33 3.38 -0.61 -8.16
CA ASP A 33 2.89 -1.97 -8.01
C ASP A 33 1.94 -2.33 -9.13
N LYS A 34 2.19 -3.45 -9.80
CA LYS A 34 1.22 -4.09 -10.69
C LYS A 34 0.66 -5.32 -9.99
N VAL A 35 -0.60 -5.25 -9.57
CA VAL A 35 -1.25 -6.27 -8.75
C VAL A 35 -2.21 -7.10 -9.59
N ASP A 36 -2.02 -8.42 -9.56
CA ASP A 36 -2.84 -9.37 -10.32
C ASP A 36 -4.33 -9.21 -9.97
N GLY A 37 -5.14 -8.88 -10.98
CA GLY A 37 -6.58 -8.71 -10.85
C GLY A 37 -7.04 -7.36 -10.26
N LEU A 38 -6.14 -6.47 -9.85
CA LEU A 38 -6.48 -5.13 -9.35
C LEU A 38 -5.97 -3.98 -10.24
N GLY A 39 -4.86 -4.16 -10.95
CA GLY A 39 -4.27 -3.13 -11.82
C GLY A 39 -3.02 -2.50 -11.21
N ASP A 40 -2.70 -1.28 -11.65
CA ASP A 40 -1.50 -0.56 -11.26
C ASP A 40 -1.77 0.40 -10.09
N PHE A 41 -0.83 0.45 -9.13
CA PHE A 41 -0.91 1.26 -7.92
C PHE A 41 0.40 1.97 -7.64
N LEU A 42 0.29 3.12 -6.97
CA LEU A 42 1.43 3.85 -6.42
C LEU A 42 1.29 3.89 -4.90
N GLU A 43 2.26 3.35 -4.19
CA GLU A 43 2.40 3.54 -2.74
C GLU A 43 3.55 4.51 -2.46
N VAL A 44 3.32 5.47 -1.56
CA VAL A 44 4.35 6.40 -1.11
C VAL A 44 4.38 6.38 0.41
N GLU A 45 5.52 5.99 0.96
CA GLU A 45 5.72 5.80 2.40
C GLU A 45 6.85 6.70 2.91
N THR A 46 6.75 7.07 4.19
CA THR A 46 7.85 7.66 4.95
C THR A 46 7.80 7.08 6.35
N LEU A 47 8.96 6.94 6.98
CA LEU A 47 9.03 6.49 8.37
C LEU A 47 8.72 7.65 9.32
N ALA A 48 7.93 7.36 10.35
CA ALA A 48 7.67 8.25 11.47
C ALA A 48 8.33 7.67 12.73
N ASN A 49 9.10 8.50 13.44
CA ASN A 49 9.74 8.09 14.70
C ASN A 49 8.88 8.41 15.93
N ASP A 50 7.78 9.13 15.74
CA ASP A 50 6.84 9.52 16.78
C ASP A 50 5.43 9.67 16.20
N GLN A 51 4.40 9.44 17.02
CA GLN A 51 3.00 9.52 16.58
C GLN A 51 2.56 10.97 16.30
N GLY A 52 3.14 11.95 16.99
CA GLY A 52 2.78 13.37 16.88
C GLY A 52 3.10 13.99 15.51
N ILE A 53 4.05 13.42 14.77
CA ILE A 53 4.45 13.91 13.44
C ILE A 53 3.71 13.25 12.28
N VAL A 54 2.94 12.17 12.52
CA VAL A 54 2.29 11.38 11.45
C VAL A 54 1.37 12.26 10.59
N GLY A 55 0.59 13.15 11.21
CA GLY A 55 -0.31 14.04 10.48
C GLY A 55 0.41 15.02 9.54
N GLU A 56 1.61 15.48 9.93
CA GLU A 56 2.45 16.32 9.08
C GLU A 56 3.04 15.51 7.92
N LEU A 57 3.54 14.31 8.20
CA LEU A 57 4.10 13.41 7.20
C LEU A 57 3.09 13.02 6.12
N VAL A 58 1.84 12.72 6.51
CA VAL A 58 0.75 12.42 5.57
C VAL A 58 0.47 13.63 4.66
N LYS A 59 0.39 14.84 5.22
CA LYS A 59 0.26 16.08 4.41
C LYS A 59 1.46 16.27 3.48
N GLY A 60 2.66 15.92 3.94
CA GLY A 60 3.87 15.91 3.13
C GLY A 60 3.76 15.00 1.91
N ILE A 61 3.32 13.75 2.09
CA ILE A 61 3.11 12.77 1.01
C ILE A 61 2.08 13.28 0.00
N VAL A 62 0.94 13.80 0.48
CA VAL A 62 -0.11 14.36 -0.40
C VAL A 62 0.43 15.55 -1.22
N ASN A 63 1.19 16.45 -0.59
CA ASN A 63 1.80 17.57 -1.31
C ASN A 63 2.85 17.11 -2.32
N PHE A 64 3.67 16.12 -1.95
CA PHE A 64 4.69 15.54 -2.83
C PHE A 64 4.05 14.91 -4.07
N THR A 65 3.09 14.01 -3.89
CA THR A 65 2.39 13.31 -4.99
C THR A 65 1.68 14.30 -5.93
N LYS A 66 0.99 15.29 -5.36
CA LYS A 66 0.32 16.34 -6.15
C LYS A 66 1.29 17.17 -6.99
N ARG A 67 2.43 17.60 -6.42
CA ARG A 67 3.36 18.52 -7.10
C ARG A 67 4.31 17.82 -8.06
N MET A 68 4.75 16.61 -7.71
CA MET A 68 5.80 15.91 -8.46
C MET A 68 5.23 14.91 -9.47
N LEU A 69 4.06 14.31 -9.15
CA LEU A 69 3.46 13.24 -9.94
C LEU A 69 2.11 13.64 -10.55
N ASN A 70 1.59 14.82 -10.20
CA ASN A 70 0.26 15.29 -10.62
C ASN A 70 -0.87 14.34 -10.20
N ILE A 71 -0.71 13.70 -9.04
CA ILE A 71 -1.71 12.78 -8.45
C ILE A 71 -2.39 13.51 -7.28
N GLY A 72 -3.70 13.68 -7.37
CA GLY A 72 -4.51 14.34 -6.34
C GLY A 72 -5.02 13.38 -5.26
N GLU A 73 -5.65 13.96 -4.24
CA GLU A 73 -6.28 13.19 -3.13
C GLU A 73 -7.45 12.33 -3.60
N ASP A 74 -8.07 12.67 -4.72
CA ASP A 74 -9.15 11.91 -5.38
C ASP A 74 -8.70 10.56 -5.92
N ALA A 75 -7.39 10.36 -6.11
CA ALA A 75 -6.80 9.09 -6.52
C ALA A 75 -6.41 8.18 -5.34
N ILE A 76 -6.63 8.61 -4.09
CA ILE A 76 -6.29 7.81 -2.91
C ILE A 76 -7.25 6.62 -2.81
N GLU A 77 -6.68 5.42 -2.81
CA GLU A 77 -7.39 4.19 -2.47
C GLU A 77 -7.23 3.89 -0.97
N PRO A 78 -8.29 4.03 -0.15
CA PRO A 78 -8.20 3.80 1.29
C PRO A 78 -8.12 2.31 1.67
N LYS A 79 -8.42 1.39 0.75
CA LYS A 79 -8.39 -0.06 1.00
C LYS A 79 -7.03 -0.65 0.70
N THR A 80 -6.63 -1.63 1.51
CA THR A 80 -5.49 -2.49 1.21
C THR A 80 -5.79 -3.42 0.03
N TYR A 81 -4.75 -3.98 -0.61
CA TYR A 81 -4.92 -4.98 -1.68
C TYR A 81 -5.73 -6.20 -1.24
N LEU A 82 -5.60 -6.61 0.02
CA LEU A 82 -6.41 -7.71 0.57
C LEU A 82 -7.89 -7.32 0.58
N GLU A 83 -8.25 -6.15 1.10
CA GLU A 83 -9.63 -5.68 1.14
C GLU A 83 -10.21 -5.48 -0.26
N LEU A 84 -9.42 -5.00 -1.22
CA LEU A 84 -9.83 -4.87 -2.62
C LEU A 84 -10.12 -6.21 -3.27
N ILE A 85 -9.22 -7.19 -3.11
CA ILE A 85 -9.43 -8.54 -3.64
C ILE A 85 -10.65 -9.20 -2.97
N MET A 86 -10.78 -9.11 -1.65
CA MET A 86 -11.94 -9.65 -0.93
C MET A 86 -13.26 -8.95 -1.34
N SER A 87 -13.22 -7.65 -1.65
CA SER A 87 -14.39 -6.91 -2.12
C SER A 87 -14.87 -7.38 -3.50
N LYS A 88 -13.95 -7.80 -4.38
CA LYS A 88 -14.32 -8.37 -5.69
C LYS A 88 -14.92 -9.78 -5.55
N VAL A 89 -14.33 -10.62 -4.70
CA VAL A 89 -14.79 -12.01 -4.49
C VAL A 89 -16.21 -12.08 -3.92
N ASN A 90 -16.63 -11.11 -3.10
CA ASN A 90 -17.96 -11.09 -2.48
C ASN A 90 -19.06 -10.47 -3.36
N GLN A 91 -18.74 -10.04 -4.60
CA GLN A 91 -19.73 -9.50 -5.56
C GLN A 91 -20.17 -10.53 -6.63
N ASP A 92 -19.59 -11.73 -6.60
CA ASP A 92 -20.00 -12.90 -7.38
C ASP A 92 -20.89 -13.85 -6.52
#